data_AF-A0A2P6W915-F1
#
_entry.id   AF-A0A2P6W915-F1
#
_cell.length_a   1.000
_cell.length_b   1.000
_cell.length_c   1.000
_cell.angle_alpha   90.00
_cell.angle_beta   90.00
_cell.angle_gamma   90.00
#
_symmetry.space_group_name_H-M   'P 1'
#
loop_
_entity.id
_entity.type
_entity.pdbx_description
1 polymer ?
#
loop_
_entity_poly.entity_id
_entity_poly.type
_entity_poly.pdbx_seq_one_letter_code
_entity_poly.pdbx_strand_id
1 'polypeptide(L)'
;MTLQDKDVFDYEYDDESSTIEVNMLGSIYGASIEDYPEVMSRVINILQEVPDASSVVLSESRDYEYDKDQVRMLKEVSEAIRDISSQGYLSESIRTDKCESLYQDHLPQVQRIVIDQLRKDPVGGYVELKRKERHLKQEMNESYPQKKRCLKYFIQDVVNPVKKRLEKCEMIDQARSEEFITGHHVGDREVYREFFHPLVRPNFMLTKFMSLPPERGEEIDRYESRNDVEVSVYDVPDQVQPVYHVNPPEFNLSEEKYRLLDAARRFLASHQPESGEFARPDRMRQVFQNIGRDMIRDIAQQMDIQLPREESEQLTSILNRYTSGLGVLELLLSDPKIQDVFINSPIGNAPIYIKHEEYE
;
A
#
# COMPACT_ATOMS: atom_id res chain seq x y z
N MET A 1 5.11 15.02 16.83
CA MET A 1 5.04 13.60 17.16
C MET A 1 5.17 12.89 15.83
N THR A 2 6.08 11.94 15.70
CA THR A 2 6.24 11.21 14.43
C THR A 2 5.22 10.07 14.40
N LEU A 3 4.73 9.67 13.22
CA LEU A 3 3.79 8.56 13.09
C LEU A 3 4.20 7.30 13.87
N GLN A 4 5.50 7.05 13.95
CA GLN A 4 6.10 5.87 14.59
C GLN A 4 6.09 5.94 16.13
N ASP A 5 5.76 7.09 16.73
CA ASP A 5 5.49 7.25 18.16
C ASP A 5 4.04 6.89 18.54
N LYS A 6 3.18 6.62 17.54
CA LYS A 6 1.77 6.27 17.75
C LYS A 6 1.59 4.77 17.94
N ASP A 7 0.42 4.38 18.46
CA ASP A 7 0.09 2.97 18.62
C ASP A 7 -0.03 2.27 17.25
N VAL A 8 0.10 0.94 17.26
CA VAL A 8 -0.09 0.13 16.06
C VAL A 8 -1.48 0.41 15.47
N PHE A 9 -1.54 0.63 14.15
CA PHE A 9 -2.74 1.02 13.40
C PHE A 9 -3.28 2.44 13.65
N ASP A 10 -2.54 3.29 14.34
CA ASP A 10 -2.76 4.73 14.26
C ASP A 10 -2.24 5.28 12.94
N TYR A 11 -2.78 6.43 12.53
CA TYR A 11 -2.46 7.03 11.24
C TYR A 11 -2.19 8.54 11.35
N GLU A 12 -1.50 9.08 10.36
CA GLU A 12 -1.37 10.50 10.07
C GLU A 12 -1.92 10.77 8.68
N TYR A 13 -2.51 11.96 8.50
CA TYR A 13 -2.97 12.42 7.21
C TYR A 13 -2.15 13.64 6.82
N ASP A 14 -1.52 13.56 5.66
CA ASP A 14 -0.81 14.66 5.03
C ASP A 14 -1.73 15.35 4.02
N ASP A 15 -2.16 16.57 4.35
CA ASP A 15 -3.05 17.38 3.52
C ASP A 15 -2.40 17.76 2.17
N GLU A 16 -1.07 17.93 2.10
CA GLU A 16 -0.39 18.38 0.88
C GLU A 16 -0.33 17.29 -0.18
N SER A 17 0.01 16.06 0.23
CA SER A 17 0.04 14.89 -0.65
C SER A 17 -1.28 14.14 -0.70
N SER A 18 -2.24 14.48 0.16
CA SER A 18 -3.48 13.72 0.37
C SER A 18 -3.20 12.25 0.70
N THR A 19 -2.16 11.97 1.49
CA THR A 19 -1.73 10.61 1.84
C THR A 19 -2.06 10.29 3.28
N ILE A 20 -2.60 9.10 3.53
CA ILE A 20 -2.70 8.51 4.87
C ILE A 20 -1.47 7.64 5.09
N GLU A 21 -0.73 7.86 6.15
CA GLU A 21 0.37 7.00 6.57
C GLU A 21 -0.07 6.25 7.85
N VAL A 22 -0.03 4.92 7.83
CA VAL A 22 -0.49 4.03 8.91
C VAL A 22 0.71 3.36 9.56
N ASN A 23 0.82 3.47 10.89
CA ASN A 23 1.87 2.80 11.63
C ASN A 23 1.60 1.28 11.71
N MET A 24 2.46 0.48 11.09
CA MET A 24 2.43 -0.98 11.15
C MET A 24 3.54 -1.58 12.03
N LEU A 25 4.41 -0.75 12.61
CA LEU A 25 5.53 -1.22 13.41
C LEU A 25 5.04 -1.98 14.65
N GLY A 26 5.41 -3.26 14.77
CA GLY A 26 4.98 -4.12 15.89
C GLY A 26 3.61 -4.76 15.70
N SER A 27 2.99 -4.61 14.53
CA SER A 27 1.79 -5.36 14.15
C SER A 27 2.06 -6.87 14.11
N ILE A 28 1.10 -7.66 14.58
CA ILE A 28 1.11 -9.13 14.41
C ILE A 28 0.73 -9.57 12.99
N TYR A 29 0.21 -8.63 12.19
CA TYR A 29 -0.10 -8.77 10.77
C TYR A 29 0.97 -8.04 9.95
N GLY A 30 1.31 -8.54 8.77
CA GLY A 30 2.22 -7.83 7.86
C GLY A 30 1.58 -6.56 7.29
N ALA A 31 2.41 -5.66 6.77
CA ALA A 31 1.98 -4.42 6.10
C ALA A 31 1.42 -4.68 4.68
N SER A 32 0.33 -5.45 4.59
CA SER A 32 -0.31 -5.81 3.32
C SER A 32 -1.84 -5.77 3.42
N ILE A 33 -2.47 -5.01 2.53
CA ILE A 33 -3.93 -4.97 2.37
C ILE A 33 -4.43 -6.27 1.75
N GLU A 34 -3.73 -6.77 0.73
CA GLU A 34 -4.12 -7.93 -0.06
C GLU A 34 -4.00 -9.25 0.70
N ASP A 35 -3.07 -9.39 1.65
CA ASP A 35 -2.87 -10.65 2.36
C ASP A 35 -3.61 -10.73 3.70
N TYR A 36 -3.92 -9.60 4.34
CA TYR A 36 -4.49 -9.60 5.68
C TYR A 36 -5.89 -8.93 5.75
N PRO A 37 -6.96 -9.69 6.08
CA PRO A 37 -8.31 -9.15 6.16
C PRO A 37 -8.46 -8.07 7.25
N GLU A 38 -7.70 -8.17 8.33
CA GLU A 38 -7.69 -7.18 9.42
C GLU A 38 -7.10 -5.84 8.96
N VAL A 39 -6.03 -5.87 8.16
CA VAL A 39 -5.39 -4.68 7.60
C VAL A 39 -6.33 -4.01 6.61
N MET A 40 -6.91 -4.77 5.66
CA MET A 40 -7.92 -4.24 4.73
C MET A 40 -9.10 -3.60 5.46
N SER A 41 -9.63 -4.25 6.50
CA SER A 41 -10.73 -3.71 7.29
C SER A 41 -10.35 -2.42 8.00
N ARG A 42 -9.14 -2.33 8.53
CA ARG A 42 -8.66 -1.12 9.20
C ARG A 42 -8.49 0.02 8.19
N VAL A 43 -7.88 -0.24 7.04
CA VAL A 43 -7.71 0.76 5.97
C VAL A 43 -9.07 1.26 5.47
N ILE A 44 -10.05 0.39 5.22
CA ILE A 44 -11.42 0.80 4.83
C ILE A 44 -12.06 1.70 5.90
N ASN A 45 -11.84 1.44 7.19
CA ASN A 45 -12.34 2.29 8.26
C ASN A 45 -11.67 3.67 8.25
N ILE A 46 -10.34 3.73 8.11
CA ILE A 46 -9.60 5.00 8.06
C ILE A 46 -10.04 5.81 6.83
N LEU A 47 -10.19 5.18 5.67
CA LEU A 47 -10.71 5.83 4.45
C LEU A 47 -12.16 6.32 4.60
N GLN A 48 -12.93 5.72 5.53
CA GLN A 48 -14.26 6.23 5.87
C GLN A 48 -14.19 7.52 6.70
N GLU A 49 -13.16 7.66 7.56
CA GLU A 49 -12.92 8.83 8.40
C GLU A 49 -12.27 9.98 7.60
N VAL A 50 -11.40 9.65 6.64
CA VAL A 50 -10.64 10.59 5.81
C VAL A 50 -10.99 10.40 4.33
N PRO A 51 -12.14 10.94 3.86
CA PRO A 51 -12.62 10.71 2.50
C PRO A 51 -11.78 11.41 1.42
N ASP A 52 -10.94 12.38 1.77
CA ASP A 52 -10.14 13.15 0.81
C ASP A 52 -8.82 12.43 0.41
N ALA A 53 -8.40 11.39 1.14
CA ALA A 53 -7.11 10.74 0.93
C ALA A 53 -6.96 10.06 -0.43
N SER A 54 -5.99 10.43 -1.25
CA SER A 54 -5.71 9.79 -2.54
C SER A 54 -4.77 8.59 -2.44
N SER A 55 -4.05 8.41 -1.34
CA SER A 55 -3.05 7.34 -1.19
C SER A 55 -3.00 6.83 0.24
N VAL A 56 -2.57 5.58 0.42
CA VAL A 56 -2.37 4.96 1.73
C VAL A 56 -0.98 4.34 1.77
N VAL A 57 -0.20 4.66 2.79
CA VAL A 57 1.11 4.07 3.07
C VAL A 57 1.01 3.24 4.33
N LEU A 58 1.35 1.95 4.25
CA LEU A 58 1.54 1.11 5.42
C LEU A 58 3.04 1.13 5.77
N SER A 59 3.40 1.79 6.88
CA SER A 59 4.80 2.00 7.29
C SER A 59 5.23 0.94 8.33
N GLU A 60 6.17 0.07 7.97
CA GLU A 60 6.91 -0.81 8.88
C GLU A 60 8.44 -0.60 8.74
N SER A 61 9.24 -1.65 8.55
CA SER A 61 10.64 -1.55 8.10
C SER A 61 10.73 -1.02 6.66
N ARG A 62 9.67 -1.26 5.89
CA ARG A 62 9.43 -0.75 4.54
C ARG A 62 8.07 -0.06 4.51
N ASP A 63 7.94 0.88 3.60
CA ASP A 63 6.69 1.53 3.25
C ASP A 63 6.05 0.80 2.08
N TYR A 64 4.77 0.47 2.23
CA TYR A 64 3.92 -0.11 1.19
C TYR A 64 2.89 0.94 0.79
N GLU A 65 3.12 1.62 -0.33
CA GLU A 65 2.28 2.71 -0.82
C GLU A 65 1.25 2.20 -1.84
N TYR A 66 -0.03 2.37 -1.52
CA TYR A 66 -1.17 2.12 -2.39
C TYR A 66 -1.62 3.43 -3.01
N ASP A 67 -1.64 3.48 -4.34
CA ASP A 67 -1.97 4.68 -5.11
C ASP A 67 -3.47 5.00 -5.13
N LYS A 68 -3.81 6.03 -5.92
CA LYS A 68 -5.17 6.53 -6.07
C LYS A 68 -6.15 5.53 -6.67
N ASP A 69 -5.73 4.71 -7.63
CA ASP A 69 -6.62 3.75 -8.26
C ASP A 69 -6.91 2.59 -7.30
N GLN A 70 -5.89 2.11 -6.59
CA GLN A 70 -6.03 1.10 -5.56
C GLN A 70 -6.87 1.58 -4.37
N VAL A 71 -6.63 2.80 -3.88
CA VAL A 71 -7.40 3.41 -2.79
C VAL A 71 -8.84 3.70 -3.20
N ARG A 72 -9.10 4.09 -4.46
CA ARG A 72 -10.47 4.28 -4.98
C ARG A 72 -11.31 3.03 -4.81
N MET A 73 -10.77 1.86 -5.16
CA MET A 73 -11.48 0.58 -5.00
C MET A 73 -11.94 0.34 -3.55
N LEU A 74 -11.09 0.63 -2.56
CA LEU A 74 -11.43 0.47 -1.14
C LEU A 74 -12.43 1.52 -0.65
N LYS A 75 -12.30 2.77 -1.13
CA LYS A 75 -13.26 3.84 -0.83
C LYS A 75 -14.66 3.52 -1.32
N GLU A 76 -14.79 3.00 -2.54
CA GLU A 76 -16.10 2.63 -3.09
C GLU A 76 -16.80 1.55 -2.26
N VAL A 77 -16.03 0.61 -1.67
CA VAL A 77 -16.56 -0.38 -0.72
C VAL A 77 -17.01 0.30 0.57
N SER A 78 -16.20 1.20 1.13
CA SER A 78 -16.54 1.98 2.34
C SER A 78 -17.84 2.76 2.15
N GLU A 79 -17.97 3.44 1.01
CA GLU A 79 -19.17 4.18 0.62
C GLU A 79 -20.36 3.27 0.42
N ALA A 80 -20.19 2.10 -0.21
CA ALA A 80 -21.25 1.12 -0.37
C ALA A 80 -21.79 0.66 1.00
N ILE A 81 -20.91 0.35 1.96
CA ILE A 81 -21.30 -0.05 3.32
C ILE A 81 -22.09 1.08 4.00
N ARG A 82 -21.62 2.33 3.89
CA ARG A 82 -22.31 3.50 4.45
C ARG A 82 -23.68 3.73 3.80
N ASP A 83 -23.76 3.65 2.48
CA ASP A 83 -25.00 3.84 1.72
C ASP A 83 -26.04 2.76 2.06
N ILE A 84 -25.61 1.49 2.11
CA ILE A 84 -26.49 0.38 2.47
C ILE A 84 -27.02 0.54 3.89
N SER A 85 -26.16 0.95 4.83
CA SER A 85 -26.52 1.12 6.23
C SER A 85 -27.46 2.31 6.45
N SER A 86 -27.24 3.42 5.73
CA SER A 86 -28.05 4.65 5.85
C SER A 86 -29.41 4.56 5.15
N GLN A 87 -29.53 3.79 4.06
CA GLN A 87 -30.78 3.63 3.31
C GLN A 87 -31.80 2.72 4.01
N GLY A 88 -31.45 2.15 5.17
CA GLY A 88 -32.37 1.39 6.00
C GLY A 88 -32.68 -0.02 5.49
N TYR A 89 -32.04 -0.50 4.41
CA TYR A 89 -32.22 -1.88 3.90
C TYR A 89 -31.98 -2.96 4.94
N LEU A 90 -31.15 -2.64 5.94
CA LEU A 90 -30.79 -3.54 7.03
C LEU A 90 -31.62 -3.30 8.29
N SER A 91 -32.61 -2.41 8.25
CA SER A 91 -33.46 -2.07 9.38
C SER A 91 -34.58 -3.09 9.58
N GLU A 92 -34.88 -3.37 10.84
CA GLU A 92 -36.08 -4.11 11.23
C GLU A 92 -37.39 -3.37 10.85
N SER A 93 -37.35 -2.07 10.55
CA SER A 93 -38.55 -1.31 10.17
C SER A 93 -39.17 -1.70 8.82
N ILE A 94 -38.46 -2.47 7.97
CA ILE A 94 -38.96 -2.98 6.68
C ILE A 94 -39.97 -4.16 6.88
N ARG A 95 -40.16 -4.61 8.13
CA ARG A 95 -41.03 -5.73 8.48
C ARG A 95 -42.51 -5.41 8.20
N THR A 96 -43.12 -6.19 7.32
CA THR A 96 -44.58 -6.37 7.33
C THR A 96 -44.95 -7.46 8.35
N ASP A 97 -45.99 -7.24 9.16
CA ASP A 97 -46.46 -8.12 10.26
C ASP A 97 -46.57 -9.62 9.89
N LYS A 98 -46.78 -9.94 8.62
CA LYS A 98 -46.97 -11.32 8.12
C LYS A 98 -45.69 -12.06 7.70
N CYS A 99 -44.55 -11.37 7.67
CA CYS A 99 -43.27 -11.92 7.23
C CYS A 99 -42.18 -11.84 8.31
N GLU A 100 -42.56 -11.52 9.55
CA GLU A 100 -41.64 -11.18 10.63
C GLU A 100 -40.58 -12.26 10.91
N SER A 101 -41.00 -13.52 11.04
CA SER A 101 -40.13 -14.67 11.31
C SER A 101 -39.09 -14.87 10.20
N LEU A 102 -39.46 -14.70 8.93
CA LEU A 102 -38.53 -14.86 7.82
C LEU A 102 -37.43 -13.79 7.83
N TYR A 103 -37.78 -12.56 8.20
CA TYR A 103 -36.79 -11.48 8.36
C TYR A 103 -35.86 -11.76 9.55
N GLN A 104 -36.38 -12.26 10.68
CA GLN A 104 -35.55 -12.70 11.83
C GLN A 104 -34.55 -13.78 11.43
N ASP A 105 -34.96 -14.73 10.58
CA ASP A 105 -34.11 -15.87 10.21
C ASP A 105 -33.01 -15.51 9.18
N HIS A 106 -33.18 -14.44 8.40
CA HIS A 106 -32.30 -14.15 7.26
C HIS A 106 -31.62 -12.79 7.29
N LEU A 107 -32.23 -11.77 7.90
CA LEU A 107 -31.67 -10.44 7.99
C LEU A 107 -30.32 -10.40 8.74
N PRO A 108 -30.14 -11.12 9.87
CA PRO A 108 -28.85 -11.12 10.57
C PRO A 108 -27.69 -11.60 9.72
N GLN A 109 -27.92 -12.54 8.80
CA GLN A 109 -26.87 -12.99 7.88
C GLN A 109 -26.48 -11.90 6.88
N VAL A 110 -27.45 -11.17 6.33
CA VAL A 110 -27.16 -10.04 5.42
C VAL A 110 -26.47 -8.90 6.16
N GLN A 111 -26.90 -8.61 7.40
CA GLN A 111 -26.25 -7.63 8.28
C GLN A 111 -24.79 -8.00 8.53
N ARG A 112 -24.50 -9.25 8.90
CA ARG A 112 -23.12 -9.75 9.09
C ARG A 112 -22.27 -9.59 7.83
N ILE A 113 -22.83 -9.92 6.66
CA ILE A 113 -22.12 -9.74 5.38
C ILE A 113 -21.75 -8.26 5.19
N VAL A 114 -22.71 -7.35 5.37
CA VAL A 114 -22.48 -5.93 5.08
C VAL A 114 -21.59 -5.25 6.13
N ILE A 115 -21.81 -5.52 7.41
CA ILE A 115 -21.16 -4.80 8.51
C ILE A 115 -19.75 -5.36 8.76
N ASP A 116 -19.58 -6.68 8.68
CA ASP A 116 -18.34 -7.36 9.04
C ASP A 116 -17.58 -7.86 7.80
N GLN A 117 -18.21 -8.69 6.96
CA GLN A 117 -17.50 -9.39 5.88
C GLN A 117 -16.98 -8.41 4.82
N LEU A 118 -17.79 -7.43 4.40
CA LEU A 118 -17.38 -6.50 3.34
C LEU A 118 -16.15 -5.66 3.70
N ARG A 119 -15.87 -5.40 4.98
CA ARG A 119 -14.66 -4.67 5.39
C ARG A 119 -13.41 -5.56 5.30
N LYS A 120 -13.56 -6.87 5.50
CA LYS A 120 -12.45 -7.83 5.54
C LYS A 120 -12.18 -8.50 4.20
N ASP A 121 -13.25 -8.77 3.47
CA ASP A 121 -13.29 -9.55 2.24
C ASP A 121 -14.49 -9.08 1.38
N PRO A 122 -14.37 -7.94 0.69
CA PRO A 122 -15.43 -7.39 -0.17
C PRO A 122 -15.93 -8.37 -1.24
N VAL A 123 -15.01 -9.06 -1.92
CA VAL A 123 -15.34 -10.04 -2.98
C VAL A 123 -16.03 -11.26 -2.38
N GLY A 124 -15.50 -11.85 -1.32
CA GLY A 124 -16.13 -12.97 -0.64
C GLY A 124 -17.48 -12.61 -0.03
N GLY A 125 -17.65 -11.39 0.49
CA GLY A 125 -18.94 -10.86 0.94
C GLY A 125 -19.99 -10.79 -0.17
N TYR A 126 -19.59 -10.32 -1.37
CA TYR A 126 -20.45 -10.33 -2.55
C TYR A 126 -20.79 -11.76 -3.00
N VAL A 127 -19.83 -12.69 -2.99
CA VAL A 127 -20.05 -14.10 -3.31
C VAL A 127 -21.02 -14.75 -2.31
N GLU A 128 -20.87 -14.48 -1.02
CA GLU A 128 -21.77 -14.97 0.02
C GLU A 128 -23.20 -14.45 -0.20
N LEU A 129 -23.36 -13.18 -0.54
CA LEU A 129 -24.65 -12.57 -0.85
C LEU A 129 -25.31 -13.23 -2.07
N LYS A 130 -24.54 -13.51 -3.14
CA LYS A 130 -25.05 -14.25 -4.31
C LYS A 130 -25.47 -15.67 -3.98
N ARG A 131 -24.69 -16.38 -3.15
CA ARG A 131 -25.04 -17.72 -2.67
C ARG A 131 -26.34 -17.68 -1.88
N LYS A 132 -26.49 -16.71 -0.98
CA LYS A 132 -27.72 -16.48 -0.20
C LYS A 132 -28.92 -16.22 -1.11
N GLU A 133 -28.78 -15.35 -2.10
CA GLU A 133 -29.84 -15.08 -3.09
C GLU A 133 -30.29 -16.37 -3.81
N ARG A 134 -29.33 -17.20 -4.23
CA ARG A 134 -29.62 -18.50 -4.89
C ARG A 134 -30.37 -19.44 -3.96
N HIS A 135 -29.95 -19.56 -2.70
CA HIS A 135 -30.63 -20.39 -1.71
C HIS A 135 -32.07 -19.91 -1.45
N LEU A 136 -32.28 -18.60 -1.27
CA LEU A 136 -33.61 -18.03 -1.06
C LEU A 136 -34.53 -18.25 -2.28
N LYS A 137 -33.99 -18.16 -3.51
CA LYS A 137 -34.74 -18.46 -4.74
C LYS A 137 -35.13 -19.94 -4.84
N GLN A 138 -34.26 -20.85 -4.41
CA GLN A 138 -34.57 -22.28 -4.37
C GLN A 138 -35.67 -22.55 -3.33
N GLU A 139 -35.50 -22.05 -2.11
CA GLU A 139 -36.49 -22.18 -1.03
C GLU A 139 -37.86 -21.61 -1.43
N MET A 140 -37.86 -20.52 -2.21
CA MET A 140 -39.07 -19.88 -2.73
C MET A 140 -39.86 -20.79 -3.69
N ASN A 141 -39.19 -21.71 -4.41
CA ASN A 141 -39.86 -22.65 -5.32
C ASN A 141 -40.58 -23.78 -4.59
N GLU A 142 -40.06 -24.17 -3.42
CA GLU A 142 -40.55 -25.28 -2.60
C GLU A 142 -41.53 -24.82 -1.50
N SER A 143 -41.70 -23.50 -1.33
CA SER A 143 -42.48 -22.89 -0.25
C SER A 143 -43.97 -22.70 -0.57
N TYR A 144 -44.80 -22.74 0.48
CA TYR A 144 -46.23 -22.39 0.41
C TYR A 144 -46.47 -20.91 0.05
N PRO A 145 -47.66 -20.52 -0.46
CA PRO A 145 -47.89 -19.22 -1.09
C PRO A 145 -47.52 -17.97 -0.26
N GLN A 146 -47.79 -17.98 1.04
CA GLN A 146 -47.45 -16.86 1.93
C GLN A 146 -45.94 -16.74 2.13
N LYS A 147 -45.22 -17.84 2.42
CA LYS A 147 -43.76 -17.83 2.55
C LYS A 147 -43.08 -17.44 1.24
N LYS A 148 -43.60 -17.93 0.11
CA LYS A 148 -43.15 -17.53 -1.23
C LYS A 148 -43.22 -16.00 -1.43
N ARG A 149 -44.32 -15.37 -1.01
CA ARG A 149 -44.48 -13.92 -1.07
C ARG A 149 -43.48 -13.18 -0.17
N CYS A 150 -43.25 -13.67 1.05
CA CYS A 150 -42.28 -13.09 1.98
C CYS A 150 -40.83 -13.20 1.47
N LEU A 151 -40.43 -14.38 0.95
CA LEU A 151 -39.11 -14.58 0.32
C LEU A 151 -38.91 -13.63 -0.86
N LYS A 152 -39.94 -13.45 -1.69
CA LYS A 152 -39.90 -12.51 -2.81
C LYS A 152 -39.62 -11.08 -2.34
N TYR A 153 -40.35 -10.60 -1.31
CA TYR A 153 -40.12 -9.26 -0.76
C TYR A 153 -38.72 -9.14 -0.15
N PHE A 154 -38.29 -10.10 0.66
CA PHE A 154 -36.93 -10.07 1.23
C PHE A 154 -35.83 -9.99 0.16
N ILE A 155 -35.96 -10.77 -0.92
CA ILE A 155 -35.01 -10.69 -2.05
C ILE A 155 -35.08 -9.31 -2.73
N GLN A 156 -36.29 -8.76 -2.94
CA GLN A 156 -36.48 -7.49 -3.65
C GLN A 156 -36.05 -6.26 -2.85
N ASP A 157 -36.28 -6.27 -1.53
CA ASP A 157 -36.19 -5.11 -0.67
C ASP A 157 -34.87 -5.07 0.12
N VAL A 158 -34.24 -6.24 0.34
CA VAL A 158 -32.98 -6.36 1.10
C VAL A 158 -31.84 -6.84 0.20
N VAL A 159 -31.96 -8.03 -0.38
CA VAL A 159 -30.82 -8.66 -1.09
C VAL A 159 -30.47 -7.91 -2.38
N ASN A 160 -31.45 -7.58 -3.21
CA ASN A 160 -31.23 -6.95 -4.51
C ASN A 160 -30.65 -5.53 -4.41
N PRO A 161 -31.13 -4.64 -3.52
CA PRO A 161 -30.55 -3.30 -3.38
C PRO A 161 -29.10 -3.35 -2.91
N VAL A 162 -28.80 -4.19 -1.91
CA VAL A 162 -27.43 -4.42 -1.41
C VAL A 162 -26.54 -4.92 -2.55
N LYS A 163 -26.96 -5.98 -3.25
CA LYS A 163 -26.20 -6.56 -4.36
C LYS A 163 -25.92 -5.54 -5.46
N LYS A 164 -26.95 -4.78 -5.88
CA LYS A 164 -26.82 -3.74 -6.92
C LYS A 164 -25.88 -2.61 -6.50
N ARG A 165 -25.80 -2.28 -5.20
CA ARG A 165 -24.86 -1.26 -4.72
C ARG A 165 -23.42 -1.75 -4.77
N LEU A 166 -23.19 -3.03 -4.43
CA LEU A 166 -21.88 -3.68 -4.51
C LEU A 166 -21.42 -3.87 -5.96
N GLU A 167 -22.33 -4.21 -6.88
CA GLU A 167 -22.02 -4.37 -8.32
C GLU A 167 -21.57 -3.07 -9.00
N LYS A 168 -21.70 -1.91 -8.33
CA LYS A 168 -21.18 -0.63 -8.80
C LYS A 168 -19.76 -0.33 -8.35
N CYS A 169 -19.22 -1.10 -7.40
CA CYS A 169 -17.84 -0.96 -6.96
C CYS A 169 -16.93 -1.58 -8.02
N GLU A 170 -15.91 -0.85 -8.45
CA GLU A 170 -14.93 -1.22 -9.46
C GLU A 170 -14.29 -2.58 -9.15
N MET A 171 -13.85 -2.79 -7.90
CA MET A 171 -13.29 -4.07 -7.44
C MET A 171 -14.24 -5.27 -7.69
N ILE A 172 -15.55 -5.08 -7.44
CA ILE A 172 -16.53 -6.15 -7.61
C ILE A 172 -16.86 -6.34 -9.09
N ASP A 173 -16.88 -5.27 -9.88
CA ASP A 173 -17.14 -5.34 -11.31
C ASP A 173 -15.98 -6.00 -12.07
N GLN A 174 -14.73 -5.67 -11.72
CA GLN A 174 -13.52 -6.32 -12.22
C GLN A 174 -13.50 -7.81 -11.85
N ALA A 175 -13.72 -8.15 -10.57
CA ALA A 175 -13.78 -9.54 -10.13
C ALA A 175 -14.83 -10.37 -10.88
N ARG A 176 -15.95 -9.75 -11.27
CA ARG A 176 -16.99 -10.40 -12.09
C ARG A 176 -16.57 -10.57 -13.55
N SER A 177 -15.93 -9.56 -14.13
CA SER A 177 -15.55 -9.52 -15.54
C SER A 177 -14.41 -10.48 -15.85
N GLU A 178 -13.51 -10.69 -14.89
CA GLU A 178 -12.34 -11.58 -14.99
C GLU A 178 -12.64 -13.00 -14.46
N GLU A 179 -13.92 -13.34 -14.29
CA GLU A 179 -14.41 -14.65 -13.86
C GLU A 179 -13.95 -15.14 -12.47
N PHE A 180 -13.26 -14.30 -11.68
CA PHE A 180 -12.82 -14.64 -10.32
C PHE A 180 -13.94 -15.01 -9.35
N ILE A 181 -15.20 -14.62 -9.64
CA ILE A 181 -16.37 -14.97 -8.80
C ILE A 181 -16.73 -16.46 -8.89
N THR A 182 -16.45 -17.12 -10.02
CA THR A 182 -16.87 -18.50 -10.26
C THR A 182 -15.88 -19.44 -9.58
N GLY A 183 -16.36 -20.23 -8.62
CA GLY A 183 -15.49 -21.15 -7.86
C GLY A 183 -14.76 -20.52 -6.68
N HIS A 184 -14.84 -19.20 -6.50
CA HIS A 184 -14.20 -18.50 -5.38
C HIS A 184 -14.55 -19.09 -4.01
N HIS A 185 -13.55 -19.31 -3.17
CA HIS A 185 -13.72 -19.72 -1.79
C HIS A 185 -13.71 -18.49 -0.88
N VAL A 186 -14.73 -18.33 -0.02
CA VAL A 186 -14.78 -17.16 0.88
C VAL A 186 -13.61 -17.23 1.85
N GLY A 187 -12.89 -16.11 2.01
CA GLY A 187 -11.63 -16.04 2.74
C GLY A 187 -10.38 -16.30 1.88
N ASP A 188 -10.55 -16.73 0.63
CA ASP A 188 -9.47 -16.72 -0.35
C ASP A 188 -9.14 -15.28 -0.75
N ARG A 189 -7.84 -14.97 -0.80
CA ARG A 189 -7.34 -13.62 -1.03
C ARG A 189 -6.55 -13.49 -2.33
N GLU A 190 -6.42 -14.55 -3.13
CA GLU A 190 -5.72 -14.50 -4.42
C GLU A 190 -6.23 -13.36 -5.32
N VAL A 191 -7.55 -13.14 -5.35
CA VAL A 191 -8.17 -12.04 -6.12
C VAL A 191 -7.63 -10.66 -5.75
N TYR A 192 -7.27 -10.44 -4.49
CA TYR A 192 -6.77 -9.14 -4.03
C TYR A 192 -5.33 -8.89 -4.49
N ARG A 193 -4.52 -9.95 -4.65
CA ARG A 193 -3.15 -9.83 -5.16
C ARG A 193 -3.11 -9.43 -6.65
N GLU A 194 -4.19 -9.66 -7.39
CA GLU A 194 -4.31 -9.18 -8.77
C GLU A 194 -4.67 -7.70 -8.82
N PHE A 195 -5.35 -7.17 -7.80
CA PHE A 195 -5.84 -5.79 -7.76
C PHE A 195 -4.90 -4.82 -7.03
N PHE A 196 -4.13 -5.32 -6.08
CA PHE A 196 -3.32 -4.50 -5.19
C PHE A 196 -1.83 -4.82 -5.35
N HIS A 197 -1.12 -3.84 -5.89
CA HIS A 197 0.32 -3.87 -6.14
C HIS A 197 0.94 -2.65 -5.48
N PRO A 198 1.25 -2.70 -4.17
CA PRO A 198 1.81 -1.56 -3.48
C PRO A 198 3.23 -1.26 -4.01
N LEU A 199 3.57 0.02 -4.08
CA LEU A 199 4.96 0.43 -4.26
C LEU A 199 5.70 0.20 -2.94
N VAL A 200 6.66 -0.73 -2.95
CA VAL A 200 7.46 -1.08 -1.77
C VAL A 200 8.79 -0.34 -1.80
N ARG A 201 9.06 0.44 -0.75
CA ARG A 201 10.33 1.15 -0.58
C ARG A 201 10.83 1.12 0.86
N PRO A 202 12.13 1.29 1.10
CA PRO A 202 12.64 1.49 2.46
C PRO A 202 12.02 2.75 3.08
N ASN A 203 11.60 2.68 4.34
CA ASN A 203 10.93 3.80 5.01
C ASN A 203 11.82 5.05 5.24
N PHE A 204 13.13 4.93 5.02
CA PHE A 204 14.09 6.03 5.06
C PHE A 204 14.26 6.72 3.70
N MET A 205 13.67 6.19 2.63
CA MET A 205 13.70 6.80 1.30
C MET A 205 12.49 7.69 1.08
N LEU A 206 12.70 9.01 1.18
CA LEU A 206 11.63 10.00 0.93
C LEU A 206 11.24 10.07 -0.56
N THR A 207 12.13 9.67 -1.47
CA THR A 207 11.90 9.70 -2.92
C THR A 207 11.03 8.52 -3.36
N LYS A 208 10.05 8.78 -4.24
CA LYS A 208 9.33 7.70 -4.93
C LYS A 208 10.29 7.05 -5.93
N PHE A 209 10.44 5.73 -5.84
CA PHE A 209 11.39 4.97 -6.65
C PHE A 209 10.68 3.82 -7.33
N MET A 210 10.81 3.69 -8.65
CA MET A 210 10.24 2.58 -9.40
C MET A 210 11.21 1.40 -9.35
N SER A 211 11.01 0.50 -8.39
CA SER A 211 11.90 -0.63 -8.13
C SER A 211 11.86 -1.69 -9.23
N LEU A 212 10.76 -1.79 -9.98
CA LEU A 212 10.60 -2.76 -11.05
C LEU A 212 11.12 -2.19 -12.38
N PRO A 213 11.77 -3.02 -13.22
CA PRO A 213 12.13 -2.63 -14.58
C PRO A 213 10.86 -2.37 -15.42
N PRO A 214 10.96 -1.56 -16.49
CA PRO A 214 9.82 -1.23 -17.33
C PRO A 214 9.19 -2.48 -17.97
N GLU A 215 7.87 -2.54 -17.99
CA GLU A 215 7.15 -3.63 -18.66
C GLU A 215 7.52 -3.70 -20.14
N ARG A 216 7.84 -4.91 -20.62
CA ARG A 216 8.24 -5.19 -22.02
C ARG A 216 9.55 -4.53 -22.46
N GLY A 217 10.36 -4.00 -21.54
CA GLY A 217 11.70 -3.51 -21.87
C GLY A 217 12.67 -4.64 -22.20
N GLU A 218 13.42 -4.50 -23.30
CA GLU A 218 14.57 -5.35 -23.62
C GLU A 218 15.83 -4.69 -23.04
N GLU A 219 16.58 -5.44 -22.22
CA GLU A 219 17.83 -4.94 -21.64
C GLU A 219 18.91 -4.84 -22.72
N ILE A 220 19.38 -3.62 -22.98
CA ILE A 220 20.38 -3.33 -24.01
C ILE A 220 21.78 -3.09 -23.43
N ASP A 221 21.88 -2.70 -22.16
CA ASP A 221 23.15 -2.58 -21.44
C ASP A 221 22.96 -2.76 -19.93
N ARG A 222 24.02 -3.22 -19.26
CA ARG A 222 24.09 -3.40 -17.80
C ARG A 222 25.52 -3.17 -17.33
N TYR A 223 25.68 -2.31 -16.33
CA TYR A 223 26.99 -2.04 -15.74
C TYR A 223 26.88 -1.66 -14.27
N GLU A 224 27.97 -1.84 -13.52
CA GLU A 224 28.09 -1.35 -12.15
C GLU A 224 28.73 0.04 -12.15
N SER A 225 28.02 0.99 -11.55
CA SER A 225 28.48 2.34 -11.28
C SER A 225 29.19 2.41 -9.92
N ARG A 226 29.60 3.61 -9.51
CA ARG A 226 30.28 3.79 -8.21
C ARG A 226 29.37 3.42 -7.05
N ASN A 227 29.96 2.92 -5.95
CA ASN A 227 29.26 2.54 -4.71
C ASN A 227 28.31 1.34 -4.84
N ASP A 228 28.69 0.34 -5.64
CA ASP A 228 27.93 -0.91 -5.85
C ASP A 228 26.50 -0.66 -6.34
N VAL A 229 26.35 0.34 -7.21
CA VAL A 229 25.08 0.70 -7.83
C VAL A 229 25.00 0.00 -9.17
N GLU A 230 24.07 -0.93 -9.31
CA GLU A 230 23.83 -1.59 -10.59
C GLU A 230 22.94 -0.69 -11.46
N VAL A 231 23.29 -0.55 -12.73
CA VAL A 231 22.54 0.22 -13.72
C VAL A 231 22.16 -0.70 -14.87
N SER A 232 20.92 -0.62 -15.31
CA SER A 232 20.40 -1.34 -16.47
C SER A 232 19.72 -0.36 -17.42
N VAL A 233 20.01 -0.46 -18.71
CA VAL A 233 19.40 0.38 -19.76
C VAL A 233 18.47 -0.49 -20.58
N TYR A 234 17.22 -0.04 -20.72
CA TYR A 234 16.16 -0.78 -21.41
C TYR A 234 15.69 -0.04 -22.67
N ASP A 235 15.51 -0.78 -23.76
CA ASP A 235 14.73 -0.34 -24.91
C ASP A 235 13.27 -0.77 -24.70
N VAL A 236 12.35 0.19 -24.62
CA VAL A 236 10.94 -0.07 -24.27
C VAL A 236 10.07 0.21 -25.50
N PRO A 237 9.26 -0.76 -25.96
CA PRO A 237 8.31 -0.53 -27.05
C PRO A 237 7.43 0.70 -26.79
N ASP A 238 7.21 1.49 -27.84
CA ASP A 238 6.43 2.74 -27.81
C ASP A 238 7.10 3.93 -27.07
N GLN A 239 8.32 3.78 -26.53
CA GLN A 239 9.14 4.90 -26.09
C GLN A 239 10.16 5.30 -27.15
N VAL A 240 10.39 6.62 -27.27
CA VAL A 240 11.37 7.17 -28.24
C VAL A 240 12.80 7.11 -27.67
N GLN A 241 12.93 7.14 -26.35
CA GLN A 241 14.21 7.16 -25.64
C GLN A 241 14.33 5.91 -24.76
N PRO A 242 15.54 5.37 -24.60
CA PRO A 242 15.78 4.25 -23.70
C PRO A 242 15.54 4.66 -22.24
N VAL A 243 15.15 3.68 -21.42
CA VAL A 243 14.91 3.86 -19.99
C VAL A 243 16.17 3.50 -19.22
N TYR A 244 16.71 4.47 -18.49
CA TYR A 244 17.82 4.29 -17.56
C TYR A 244 17.28 3.88 -16.19
N HIS A 245 17.55 2.65 -15.77
CA HIS A 245 17.07 2.08 -14.51
C HIS A 245 18.26 1.87 -13.56
N VAL A 246 18.16 2.47 -12.37
CA VAL A 246 19.15 2.31 -11.30
C VAL A 246 18.64 1.23 -10.35
N ASN A 247 19.51 0.38 -9.83
CA ASN A 247 19.20 -0.56 -8.76
C ASN A 247 20.03 -0.18 -7.53
N PRO A 248 19.47 0.63 -6.61
CA PRO A 248 20.21 1.06 -5.43
C PRO A 248 20.49 -0.13 -4.48
N PRO A 249 21.69 -0.20 -3.86
CA PRO A 249 22.06 -1.32 -3.01
C PRO A 249 21.16 -1.49 -1.78
N GLU A 250 20.51 -0.42 -1.34
CA GLU A 250 19.55 -0.43 -0.25
C GLU A 250 18.38 -1.38 -0.50
N PHE A 251 17.92 -1.56 -1.74
CA PHE A 251 16.82 -2.48 -2.06
C PHE A 251 17.19 -3.95 -1.84
N ASN A 252 18.49 -4.27 -1.82
CA ASN A 252 19.03 -5.62 -1.64
C ASN A 252 19.40 -5.94 -0.18
N LEU A 253 19.11 -5.03 0.76
CA LEU A 253 19.40 -5.26 2.18
C LEU A 253 18.47 -6.31 2.80
N SER A 254 18.97 -7.00 3.84
CA SER A 254 18.15 -7.88 4.68
C SER A 254 17.24 -7.06 5.60
N GLU A 255 16.14 -7.66 6.07
CA GLU A 255 15.22 -7.01 7.03
C GLU A 255 15.91 -6.54 8.31
N GLU A 256 16.91 -7.28 8.80
CA GLU A 256 17.72 -6.88 9.96
C GLU A 256 18.48 -5.58 9.69
N LYS A 257 19.07 -5.45 8.50
CA LYS A 257 19.82 -4.25 8.09
C LYS A 257 18.89 -3.05 7.86
N TYR A 258 17.67 -3.28 7.33
CA TYR A 258 16.65 -2.24 7.23
C TYR A 258 16.25 -1.68 8.58
N ARG A 259 15.92 -2.56 9.54
CA ARG A 259 15.55 -2.15 10.90
C ARG A 259 16.66 -1.36 11.59
N LEU A 260 17.91 -1.76 11.36
CA LEU A 260 19.08 -1.05 11.87
C LEU A 260 19.19 0.36 11.28
N LEU A 261 19.08 0.51 9.95
CA LEU A 261 19.14 1.82 9.28
C LEU A 261 18.01 2.74 9.73
N ASP A 262 16.80 2.21 9.85
CA ASP A 262 15.64 2.94 10.36
C ASP A 262 15.85 3.44 11.79
N ALA A 263 16.33 2.56 12.69
CA ALA A 263 16.70 2.95 14.05
C ALA A 263 17.79 4.03 14.08
N ALA A 264 18.82 3.90 13.24
CA ALA A 264 19.89 4.88 13.13
C ALA A 264 19.39 6.24 12.62
N ARG A 265 18.53 6.24 11.61
CA ARG A 265 17.89 7.46 11.08
C ARG A 265 17.06 8.15 12.15
N ARG A 266 16.25 7.42 12.92
CA ARG A 266 15.44 7.98 14.02
C ARG A 266 16.32 8.64 15.06
N PHE A 267 17.41 7.97 15.45
CA PHE A 267 18.35 8.52 16.42
C PHE A 267 18.98 9.82 15.93
N LEU A 268 19.43 9.87 14.67
CA LEU A 268 19.98 11.07 14.04
C LEU A 268 18.94 12.20 13.94
N ALA A 269 17.71 11.90 13.52
CA ALA A 269 16.65 12.89 13.42
C ALA A 269 16.30 13.53 14.77
N SER A 270 16.47 12.78 15.86
CA SER A 270 16.21 13.24 17.22
C SER A 270 17.32 14.13 17.79
N HIS A 271 18.49 14.17 17.15
CA HIS A 271 19.66 14.91 17.62
C HIS A 271 20.09 15.94 16.56
N GLN A 272 19.61 17.19 16.71
CA GLN A 272 20.08 18.30 15.89
C GLN A 272 21.50 18.74 16.28
N PRO A 273 22.46 18.78 15.35
CA PRO A 273 23.80 19.31 15.62
C PRO A 273 23.77 20.82 15.92
N GLU A 274 24.69 21.30 16.74
CA GLU A 274 24.81 22.73 17.04
C GLU A 274 25.26 23.54 15.81
N SER A 275 24.61 24.68 15.58
CA SER A 275 24.64 25.51 14.35
C SER A 275 26.00 25.90 13.74
N GLY A 276 27.12 25.73 14.46
CA GLY A 276 28.45 26.17 14.02
C GLY A 276 29.13 25.25 12.99
N GLU A 277 28.80 23.95 12.99
CA GLU A 277 29.46 22.96 12.12
C GLU A 277 28.94 23.00 10.66
N PHE A 278 27.78 23.64 10.45
CA PHE A 278 27.13 23.75 9.14
C PHE A 278 27.81 24.72 8.15
N ALA A 279 28.77 25.52 8.62
CA ALA A 279 29.40 26.55 7.79
C ALA A 279 30.41 26.02 6.75
N ARG A 280 30.78 24.73 6.77
CA ARG A 280 31.71 24.12 5.80
C ARG A 280 31.23 22.75 5.30
N PRO A 281 30.81 22.63 4.03
CA PRO A 281 30.27 21.38 3.46
C PRO A 281 31.19 20.16 3.58
N ASP A 282 32.50 20.32 3.32
CA ASP A 282 33.46 19.20 3.37
C ASP A 282 33.60 18.62 4.79
N ARG A 283 33.61 19.51 5.79
CA ARG A 283 33.68 19.10 7.19
C ARG A 283 32.38 18.45 7.64
N MET A 284 31.24 18.94 7.17
CA MET A 284 29.96 18.31 7.46
C MET A 284 29.90 16.86 6.98
N ARG A 285 30.26 16.57 5.74
CA ARG A 285 30.27 15.17 5.25
C ARG A 285 31.14 14.27 6.13
N GLN A 286 32.31 14.75 6.54
CA GLN A 286 33.22 13.98 7.38
C GLN A 286 32.68 13.78 8.80
N VAL A 287 31.98 14.78 9.35
CA VAL A 287 31.31 14.69 10.65
C VAL A 287 30.16 13.69 10.59
N PHE A 288 29.26 13.79 9.60
CA PHE A 288 28.15 12.83 9.41
C PHE A 288 28.66 11.41 9.12
N GLN A 289 29.76 11.25 8.39
CA GLN A 289 30.44 9.96 8.22
C GLN A 289 30.86 9.33 9.55
N ASN A 290 31.52 10.11 10.42
CA ASN A 290 31.97 9.60 11.71
C ASN A 290 30.79 9.29 12.64
N ILE A 291 29.83 10.21 12.74
CA ILE A 291 28.62 10.02 13.56
C ILE A 291 27.84 8.81 13.05
N GLY A 292 27.59 8.71 11.74
CA GLY A 292 26.87 7.60 11.13
C GLY A 292 27.56 6.27 11.41
N ARG A 293 28.90 6.19 11.29
CA ARG A 293 29.66 4.98 11.60
C ARG A 293 29.52 4.56 13.06
N ASP A 294 29.65 5.51 13.99
CA ASP A 294 29.49 5.23 15.42
C ASP A 294 28.06 4.78 15.73
N MET A 295 27.04 5.43 15.14
CA MET A 295 25.64 5.08 15.33
C MET A 295 25.28 3.70 14.81
N ILE A 296 25.69 3.38 13.57
CA ILE A 296 25.48 2.05 12.99
C ILE A 296 26.09 0.97 13.88
N ARG A 297 27.31 1.21 14.40
CA ARG A 297 28.00 0.24 15.28
C ARG A 297 27.27 0.07 16.62
N ASP A 298 26.91 1.18 17.27
CA ASP A 298 26.31 1.15 18.60
C ASP A 298 24.90 0.51 18.55
N ILE A 299 24.10 0.81 17.52
CA ILE A 299 22.78 0.20 17.31
C ILE A 299 22.91 -1.27 16.92
N ALA A 300 23.86 -1.64 16.06
CA ALA A 300 24.13 -3.04 15.73
C ALA A 300 24.43 -3.86 16.99
N GLN A 301 25.24 -3.31 17.90
CA GLN A 301 25.58 -3.94 19.16
C GLN A 301 24.35 -4.09 20.09
N GLN A 302 23.48 -3.08 20.14
CA GLN A 302 22.22 -3.17 20.90
C GLN A 302 21.26 -4.22 20.35
N MET A 303 21.25 -4.41 19.02
CA MET A 303 20.41 -5.37 18.32
C MET A 303 21.03 -6.77 18.19
N ASP A 304 22.24 -6.97 18.73
CA ASP A 304 23.04 -8.21 18.60
C ASP A 304 23.29 -8.65 17.14
N ILE A 305 23.44 -7.67 16.25
CA ILE A 305 23.71 -7.90 14.81
C ILE A 305 25.22 -7.88 14.59
N GLN A 306 25.76 -8.96 14.03
CA GLN A 306 27.16 -8.99 13.60
C GLN A 306 27.31 -8.30 12.24
N LEU A 307 27.96 -7.14 12.23
CA LEU A 307 28.27 -6.41 11.01
C LEU A 307 29.78 -6.51 10.69
N PRO A 308 30.16 -7.18 9.59
CA PRO A 308 31.48 -7.02 8.99
C PRO A 308 31.78 -5.56 8.68
N ARG A 309 33.06 -5.22 8.61
CA ARG A 309 33.49 -3.85 8.35
C ARG A 309 32.94 -3.28 7.04
N GLU A 310 32.96 -4.07 5.97
CA GLU A 310 32.44 -3.66 4.65
C GLU A 310 30.94 -3.35 4.71
N GLU A 311 30.16 -4.19 5.38
CA GLU A 311 28.72 -3.95 5.56
C GLU A 311 28.43 -2.72 6.42
N SER A 312 29.20 -2.51 7.49
CA SER A 312 29.09 -1.30 8.32
C SER A 312 29.40 -0.03 7.52
N GLU A 313 30.42 -0.07 6.65
CA GLU A 313 30.78 1.02 5.75
C GLU A 313 29.67 1.27 4.71
N GLN A 314 29.08 0.21 4.14
CA GLN A 314 27.95 0.30 3.22
C GLN A 314 26.71 0.92 3.88
N LEU A 315 26.30 0.42 5.06
CA LEU A 315 25.14 0.95 5.80
C LEU A 315 25.36 2.41 6.23
N THR A 316 26.57 2.77 6.64
CA THR A 316 26.93 4.16 6.94
C THR A 316 26.80 5.06 5.71
N SER A 317 27.23 4.58 4.54
CA SER A 317 27.08 5.30 3.28
C SER A 317 25.62 5.52 2.92
N ILE A 318 24.77 4.49 3.04
CA ILE A 318 23.32 4.57 2.80
C ILE A 318 22.66 5.55 3.77
N LEU A 319 22.96 5.44 5.07
CA LEU A 319 22.41 6.35 6.08
C LEU A 319 22.76 7.81 5.77
N ASN A 320 24.01 8.09 5.41
CA ASN A 320 24.45 9.44 5.09
C ASN A 320 23.79 9.97 3.81
N ARG A 321 23.64 9.13 2.78
CA ARG A 321 22.96 9.49 1.52
C ARG A 321 21.55 10.04 1.76
N TYR A 322 20.81 9.44 2.68
CA TYR A 322 19.41 9.80 2.98
C TYR A 322 19.23 10.79 4.14
N THR A 323 20.32 11.22 4.79
CA THR A 323 20.27 12.19 5.91
C THR A 323 20.95 13.51 5.59
N SER A 324 22.18 13.46 5.09
CA SER A 324 23.00 14.63 4.76
C SER A 324 23.37 14.73 3.27
N GLY A 325 23.09 13.66 2.51
CA GLY A 325 23.30 13.57 1.07
C GLY A 325 22.12 14.05 0.23
N LEU A 326 22.15 13.69 -1.05
CA LEU A 326 21.10 14.06 -2.02
C LEU A 326 20.11 12.89 -2.29
N GLY A 327 20.08 11.89 -1.42
CA GLY A 327 19.25 10.70 -1.59
C GLY A 327 19.57 9.97 -2.90
N VAL A 328 18.52 9.57 -3.63
CA VAL A 328 18.65 8.85 -4.91
C VAL A 328 19.42 9.66 -5.96
N LEU A 329 19.36 11.00 -5.92
CA LEU A 329 20.10 11.84 -6.88
C LEU A 329 21.61 11.68 -6.75
N GLU A 330 22.11 11.36 -5.56
CA GLU A 330 23.53 11.09 -5.36
C GLU A 330 23.99 9.86 -6.14
N LEU A 331 23.09 8.89 -6.40
CA LEU A 331 23.39 7.72 -7.23
C LEU A 331 23.61 8.14 -8.69
N LEU A 332 22.70 8.93 -9.24
CA LEU A 332 22.80 9.46 -10.60
C LEU A 332 24.04 10.34 -10.76
N LEU A 333 24.27 11.26 -9.82
CA LEU A 333 25.41 12.18 -9.86
C LEU A 333 26.76 11.49 -9.62
N SER A 334 26.75 10.28 -9.06
CA SER A 334 27.97 9.49 -8.87
C SER A 334 28.40 8.73 -10.12
N ASP A 335 27.49 8.61 -11.11
CA ASP A 335 27.76 7.93 -12.35
C ASP A 335 28.59 8.82 -13.30
N PRO A 336 29.81 8.39 -13.70
CA PRO A 336 30.64 9.18 -14.59
C PRO A 336 30.10 9.28 -16.03
N LYS A 337 29.20 8.38 -16.46
CA LYS A 337 28.61 8.40 -17.81
C LYS A 337 27.43 9.38 -17.92
N ILE A 338 26.92 9.88 -16.79
CA ILE A 338 25.85 10.90 -16.77
C ILE A 338 26.47 12.29 -16.90
N GLN A 339 26.03 13.04 -17.91
CA GLN A 339 26.49 14.41 -18.19
C GLN A 339 25.58 15.45 -17.55
N ASP A 340 24.27 15.30 -17.72
CA ASP A 340 23.25 16.24 -17.25
C ASP A 340 22.08 15.48 -16.60
N VAL A 341 21.47 16.08 -15.57
CA VAL A 341 20.26 15.56 -14.90
C VAL A 341 19.19 16.64 -14.90
N PHE A 342 18.01 16.32 -15.42
CA PHE A 342 16.86 17.22 -15.53
C PHE A 342 15.69 16.73 -14.68
N ILE A 343 15.24 17.58 -13.76
CA ILE A 343 14.09 17.31 -12.90
C ILE A 343 12.99 18.31 -13.26
N ASN A 344 11.95 17.82 -13.92
CA ASN A 344 10.84 18.66 -14.35
C ASN A 344 9.82 18.86 -13.21
N SER A 345 9.17 20.02 -13.21
CA SER A 345 8.06 20.31 -12.29
C SER A 345 6.73 19.81 -12.88
N PRO A 346 5.79 19.31 -12.06
CA PRO A 346 5.89 19.10 -10.61
C PRO A 346 6.72 17.86 -10.23
N ILE A 347 7.59 18.01 -9.24
CA ILE A 347 8.51 16.97 -8.76
C ILE A 347 7.69 15.77 -8.26
N GLY A 348 8.07 14.56 -8.69
CA GLY A 348 7.41 13.30 -8.29
C GLY A 348 6.29 12.83 -9.22
N ASN A 349 5.83 13.66 -10.17
CA ASN A 349 4.82 13.28 -11.16
C ASN A 349 5.40 12.91 -12.53
N ALA A 350 6.64 13.33 -12.80
CA ALA A 350 7.36 13.05 -14.04
C ALA A 350 8.68 12.32 -13.71
N PRO A 351 9.16 11.43 -14.61
CA PRO A 351 10.46 10.80 -14.43
C PRO A 351 11.59 11.83 -14.49
N ILE A 352 12.74 11.44 -13.94
CA ILE A 352 13.99 12.20 -14.08
C ILE A 352 14.55 11.90 -15.46
N TYR A 353 14.87 12.95 -16.21
CA TYR A 353 15.55 12.81 -17.50
C TYR A 353 17.04 13.00 -17.30
N ILE A 354 17.85 12.23 -18.01
CA ILE A 354 19.31 12.34 -17.97
C ILE A 354 19.85 12.49 -19.38
N LYS A 355 21.02 13.11 -19.48
CA LYS A 355 21.85 13.02 -20.68
C LYS A 355 22.99 12.05 -20.39
N HIS A 356 23.02 10.93 -21.10
CA HIS A 356 24.05 9.92 -20.97
C HIS A 356 25.12 10.12 -22.05
N GLU A 357 26.36 9.70 -21.79
CA GLU A 357 27.46 9.80 -22.77
C GLU A 357 27.20 8.99 -24.04
N GLU A 358 26.56 7.82 -23.90
CA GLU A 358 26.37 6.84 -24.97
C GLU A 358 24.93 6.80 -25.53
N TYR A 359 23.93 7.33 -24.80
CA TYR A 359 22.51 7.23 -25.15
C TYR A 359 21.89 8.64 -25.23
N GLU A 360 21.20 8.93 -26.35
CA GLU A 360 20.56 10.24 -26.65
C GLU A 360 19.16 10.40 -26.07
#